data_AF-A0A0X3PQG6-F1
#
_entry.id   AF-A0A0X3PQG6-F1
#
_cell.length_a   1.000
_cell.length_b   1.000
_cell.length_c   1.000
_cell.angle_alpha   90.00
_cell.angle_beta   90.00
_cell.angle_gamma   90.00
#
_symmetry.space_group_name_H-M   'P 1'
#
loop_
_entity.id
_entity.type
_entity.pdbx_description
1 polymer ?
#
loop_
_entity_poly.entity_id
_entity_poly.type
_entity_poly.pdbx_seq_one_letter_code
_entity_poly.pdbx_strand_id
1 'polypeptide(L)'
;MEKVLGVLDGADLGVLACYFVIVFAVGIWSSCRNRGSVGGYFLAGRSMNWLPVGASVFASNIGSGHFVGLAGSGASTGIGIAVFEFNAIIVLVFLGWLFLPVYIVSGIVTMPEYLRKRFGGQRIRVYLAIVALLLYIFTKISADLYAGGVFIQQSMNISMYPA
;
A
#
# COMPACT_ATOMS: atom_id res chain seq x y z
N MET A 1 -19.25 -28.86 -10.92
CA MET A 1 -18.52 -27.71 -10.34
C MET A 1 -19.29 -27.31 -9.11
N GLU A 2 -18.91 -27.93 -7.99
CA GLU A 2 -19.68 -28.03 -6.76
C GLU A 2 -19.65 -26.72 -5.96
N LYS A 3 -20.68 -26.51 -5.16
CA LYS A 3 -20.90 -25.33 -4.30
C LYS A 3 -19.71 -25.09 -3.35
N VAL A 4 -18.75 -24.26 -3.73
CA VAL A 4 -17.67 -23.77 -2.83
C VAL A 4 -18.04 -22.41 -2.20
N LEU A 5 -19.11 -21.76 -2.65
CA LEU A 5 -19.52 -20.44 -2.16
C LEU A 5 -20.68 -20.59 -1.18
N GLY A 6 -20.30 -20.91 0.06
CA GLY A 6 -21.19 -20.96 1.20
C GLY A 6 -21.71 -19.58 1.56
N VAL A 7 -23.00 -19.51 1.88
CA VAL A 7 -23.64 -18.41 2.59
C VAL A 7 -22.75 -18.03 3.79
N LEU A 8 -22.26 -16.79 3.87
CA LEU A 8 -21.48 -16.34 5.03
C LEU A 8 -22.29 -16.66 6.30
N ASP A 9 -21.67 -17.37 7.24
CA ASP A 9 -22.31 -17.64 8.52
C ASP A 9 -22.43 -16.33 9.31
N GLY A 10 -23.39 -16.25 10.23
CA GLY A 10 -23.55 -15.07 11.09
C GLY A 10 -22.27 -14.73 11.87
N ALA A 11 -21.45 -15.76 12.14
CA ALA A 11 -20.13 -15.62 12.74
C ALA A 11 -19.12 -14.89 11.83
N ASP A 12 -19.07 -15.20 10.53
CA ASP A 12 -18.14 -14.57 9.58
C ASP A 12 -18.43 -13.07 9.43
N LEU A 13 -19.71 -12.72 9.37
CA LEU A 13 -20.15 -11.33 9.32
C LEU A 13 -19.82 -10.59 10.63
N GLY A 14 -19.96 -11.27 11.78
CA GLY A 14 -19.58 -10.73 13.08
C GLY A 14 -18.08 -10.43 13.19
N VAL A 15 -17.23 -11.33 12.70
CA VAL A 15 -15.77 -11.13 12.66
C VAL A 15 -15.41 -9.97 11.73
N LEU A 16 -16.04 -9.88 10.55
CA LEU A 16 -15.81 -8.79 9.61
C LEU A 16 -16.20 -7.43 10.19
N ALA A 17 -17.38 -7.34 10.82
CA ALA A 17 -17.84 -6.12 11.47
C ALA A 17 -16.91 -5.71 12.62
N CYS A 18 -16.50 -6.66 13.46
CA CYS A 18 -15.55 -6.43 14.56
C CYS A 18 -14.20 -5.89 14.03
N TYR A 19 -13.68 -6.47 12.94
CA TYR A 19 -12.47 -6.01 12.29
C TYR A 19 -12.57 -4.54 11.86
N PHE A 20 -13.63 -4.15 11.15
CA PHE A 20 -13.82 -2.76 10.75
C PHE A 20 -13.94 -1.82 11.96
N VAL A 21 -14.68 -2.21 13.00
CA VAL A 21 -14.82 -1.41 14.23
C VAL A 21 -13.47 -1.18 14.90
N ILE A 22 -12.64 -2.21 15.04
CA ILE A 22 -11.30 -2.09 15.64
C ILE A 22 -10.43 -1.17 14.79
N VAL A 23 -10.41 -1.34 13.47
CA VAL A 23 -9.62 -0.50 12.55
C VAL A 23 -10.04 0.96 12.64
N PHE A 24 -11.35 1.25 12.62
CA PHE A 24 -11.86 2.61 12.78
C PHE A 24 -11.56 3.18 14.17
N ALA A 25 -11.73 2.39 15.23
CA ALA A 25 -11.43 2.82 16.59
C ALA A 25 -9.95 3.19 16.76
N VAL A 26 -9.03 2.35 16.27
CA VAL A 26 -7.58 2.64 16.28
C VAL A 26 -7.25 3.85 15.42
N GLY A 27 -7.86 3.98 14.23
CA GLY A 27 -7.67 5.12 13.34
C GLY A 27 -8.11 6.44 13.96
N ILE A 28 -9.30 6.48 14.56
CA ILE A 28 -9.83 7.66 15.25
C ILE A 28 -9.00 7.97 16.50
N TRP A 29 -8.66 6.96 17.30
CA TRP A 29 -7.83 7.12 18.49
C TRP A 29 -6.45 7.71 18.15
N SER A 30 -5.80 7.21 17.10
CA SER A 30 -4.53 7.73 16.59
C SER A 30 -4.67 9.17 16.07
N SER A 31 -5.73 9.46 15.31
CA SER A 31 -6.01 10.80 14.79
C SER A 31 -6.27 11.84 15.90
N CYS A 32 -6.94 11.44 16.97
CA CYS A 32 -7.21 12.29 18.13
C CYS A 32 -5.95 12.55 18.98
N ARG A 33 -5.01 11.59 19.07
CA ARG A 33 -3.81 11.70 19.91
C ARG A 33 -2.72 12.61 19.33
N ASN A 34 -2.62 12.72 18.00
CA ASN A 34 -1.49 13.38 17.31
C ASN A 34 -1.79 14.79 16.75
N ARG A 35 -2.74 15.54 17.33
CA ARG A 35 -3.15 16.89 16.86
C ARG A 35 -2.14 18.03 17.08
N GLY A 36 -0.99 17.77 17.73
CA GLY A 36 -0.12 18.83 18.25
C GLY A 36 0.89 19.48 17.28
N SER A 37 1.28 18.82 16.17
CA SER A 37 2.27 19.37 15.22
C SER A 37 2.37 18.52 13.95
N VAL A 38 2.43 19.17 12.78
CA VAL A 38 2.64 18.53 11.46
C VAL A 38 3.92 17.69 11.48
N GLY A 39 4.98 18.14 12.18
CA GLY A 39 6.22 17.39 12.33
C GLY A 39 6.08 16.14 13.21
N GLY A 40 5.23 16.20 14.26
CA GLY A 40 4.95 15.03 15.12
C GLY A 40 4.11 13.97 14.39
N TYR A 41 3.16 14.40 13.57
CA TYR A 41 2.30 13.54 12.76
C TYR A 41 3.05 12.87 11.60
N PHE A 42 3.95 13.60 10.90
CA PHE A 42 4.66 13.09 9.73
C PHE A 42 6.04 12.47 10.02
N LEU A 43 6.77 12.93 11.05
CA LEU A 43 8.12 12.42 11.37
C LEU A 43 8.17 11.49 12.58
N ALA A 44 7.04 11.22 13.26
CA ALA A 44 6.99 10.41 14.48
C ALA A 44 8.13 10.74 15.47
N GLY A 45 8.42 12.04 15.62
CA GLY A 45 9.47 12.54 16.52
C GLY A 45 10.91 12.11 16.21
N ARG A 46 11.19 11.50 15.04
CA ARG A 46 12.50 10.91 14.67
C ARG A 46 13.00 9.82 15.65
N SER A 47 12.14 9.32 16.53
CA SER A 47 12.47 8.31 17.56
C SER A 47 11.76 6.98 17.32
N MET A 48 11.40 6.70 16.07
CA MET A 48 10.66 5.50 15.71
C MET A 48 11.61 4.32 15.56
N ASN A 49 11.36 3.24 16.30
CA ASN A 49 12.16 2.03 16.22
C ASN A 49 12.12 1.43 14.80
N TRP A 50 13.18 0.74 14.41
CA TRP A 50 13.32 0.15 13.06
C TRP A 50 12.20 -0.84 12.71
N LEU A 51 11.65 -1.55 13.71
CA LEU A 51 10.64 -2.58 13.52
C LEU A 51 9.29 -2.00 13.03
N PRO A 52 8.67 -1.00 13.70
CA PRO A 52 7.50 -0.28 13.16
C PRO A 52 7.72 0.33 11.78
N VAL A 53 8.93 0.85 11.51
CA VAL A 53 9.26 1.45 10.20
C VAL A 53 9.25 0.38 9.11
N GLY A 54 9.91 -0.76 9.33
CA GLY A 54 9.91 -1.88 8.39
C GLY A 54 8.51 -2.44 8.15
N ALA A 55 7.72 -2.63 9.21
CA ALA A 55 6.34 -3.08 9.11
C ALA A 55 5.46 -2.11 8.30
N SER A 56 5.63 -0.80 8.48
CA SER A 56 4.89 0.21 7.71
C SER A 56 5.27 0.22 6.24
N VAL A 57 6.57 0.11 5.92
CA VAL A 57 7.04 0.05 4.52
C VAL A 57 6.52 -1.21 3.83
N PHE A 58 6.55 -2.35 4.53
CA PHE A 58 6.00 -3.61 4.02
C PHE A 58 4.48 -3.52 3.82
N ALA A 59 3.74 -3.06 4.83
CA ALA A 59 2.29 -2.90 4.75
C ALA A 59 1.86 -1.91 3.65
N SER A 60 2.68 -0.90 3.34
CA SER A 60 2.40 0.04 2.25
C SER A 60 2.67 -0.55 0.86
N ASN A 61 3.44 -1.63 0.77
CA ASN A 61 3.75 -2.29 -0.49
C ASN A 61 2.71 -3.38 -0.84
N ILE A 62 2.21 -4.09 0.16
CA ILE A 62 1.28 -5.21 -0.02
C ILE A 62 -0.17 -4.70 -0.07
N GLY A 63 -0.84 -4.94 -1.20
CA GLY A 63 -2.24 -4.60 -1.43
C GLY A 63 -3.08 -5.79 -1.91
N SER A 64 -4.37 -5.57 -2.13
CA SER A 64 -5.31 -6.56 -2.70
C SER A 64 -4.84 -7.08 -4.06
N GLY A 65 -4.15 -6.26 -4.86
CA GLY A 65 -3.53 -6.67 -6.12
C GLY A 65 -2.42 -7.70 -5.94
N HIS A 66 -1.65 -7.65 -4.85
CA HIS A 66 -0.65 -8.69 -4.55
C HIS A 66 -1.34 -10.02 -4.20
N PHE A 67 -2.41 -9.99 -3.39
CA PHE A 67 -3.10 -11.23 -3.00
C PHE A 67 -3.81 -11.90 -4.17
N VAL A 68 -4.64 -11.19 -4.93
CA VAL A 68 -5.39 -11.80 -6.04
C VAL A 68 -4.51 -11.97 -7.28
N GLY A 69 -3.67 -10.98 -7.59
CA GLY A 69 -2.83 -10.98 -8.79
C GLY A 69 -1.65 -11.94 -8.72
N LEU A 70 -0.88 -11.96 -7.62
CA LEU A 70 0.24 -12.90 -7.49
C LEU A 70 -0.26 -14.32 -7.24
N ALA A 71 -1.36 -14.52 -6.50
CA ALA A 71 -1.94 -15.85 -6.36
C ALA A 71 -2.45 -16.40 -7.70
N GLY A 72 -3.14 -15.57 -8.50
CA GLY A 72 -3.57 -15.95 -9.85
C GLY A 72 -2.40 -16.23 -10.80
N SER A 73 -1.35 -15.40 -10.74
CA SER A 73 -0.13 -15.62 -11.53
C SER A 73 0.61 -16.88 -11.07
N GLY A 74 0.65 -17.15 -9.76
CA GLY A 74 1.23 -18.37 -9.19
C GLY A 74 0.44 -19.63 -9.58
N ALA A 75 -0.89 -19.55 -9.64
CA ALA A 75 -1.73 -20.66 -10.09
C ALA A 75 -1.52 -21.01 -11.58
N SER A 76 -1.22 -20.02 -12.43
CA SER A 76 -1.03 -20.22 -13.87
C SER A 76 0.42 -20.51 -14.28
N THR A 77 1.39 -19.86 -13.63
CA THR A 77 2.83 -19.91 -13.99
C THR A 77 3.70 -20.64 -12.96
N GLY A 78 3.12 -21.08 -11.84
CA GLY A 78 3.83 -21.78 -10.77
C GLY A 78 4.64 -20.87 -9.85
N ILE A 79 5.66 -21.44 -9.21
CA ILE A 79 6.48 -20.76 -8.18
C ILE A 79 7.40 -19.68 -8.78
N GLY A 80 7.50 -19.57 -10.11
CA GLY A 80 8.36 -18.58 -10.79
C GLY A 80 8.09 -17.14 -10.37
N ILE A 81 6.83 -16.81 -10.02
CA ILE A 81 6.46 -15.47 -9.53
C ILE A 81 7.14 -15.12 -8.19
N ALA A 82 7.51 -16.11 -7.37
CA ALA A 82 8.19 -15.86 -6.09
C ALA A 82 9.59 -15.27 -6.28
N VAL A 83 10.25 -15.53 -7.42
CA VAL A 83 11.56 -14.95 -7.74
C VAL A 83 11.47 -13.42 -7.84
N PHE A 84 10.33 -12.87 -8.25
CA PHE A 84 10.09 -11.43 -8.28
C PHE A 84 10.19 -10.82 -6.88
N GLU A 85 9.54 -11.44 -5.89
CA GLU A 85 9.57 -10.98 -4.49
C GLU A 85 10.96 -11.15 -3.86
N PHE A 86 11.67 -12.24 -4.14
CA PHE A 86 13.05 -12.41 -3.66
C PHE A 86 14.01 -11.36 -4.23
N ASN A 87 13.85 -10.99 -5.51
CA ASN A 87 14.63 -9.90 -6.09
C ASN A 87 14.30 -8.55 -5.45
N ALA A 88 13.04 -8.30 -5.10
CA ALA A 88 12.62 -7.06 -4.45
C ALA A 88 13.34 -6.85 -3.11
N ILE A 89 13.57 -7.90 -2.32
CA ILE A 89 14.34 -7.82 -1.05
C ILE A 89 15.75 -7.29 -1.31
N ILE A 90 16.45 -7.86 -2.31
CA ILE A 90 17.81 -7.47 -2.65
C ILE A 90 17.86 -5.99 -3.07
N VAL A 91 16.95 -5.58 -3.95
CA VAL A 91 16.86 -4.19 -4.41
C VAL A 91 16.55 -3.24 -3.25
N LEU A 92 15.70 -3.65 -2.30
CA LEU A 92 15.35 -2.83 -1.13
C LEU A 92 16.55 -2.64 -0.19
N VAL A 93 17.40 -3.65 -0.01
CA VAL A 93 18.66 -3.53 0.74
C VAL A 93 19.60 -2.54 0.04
N PHE A 94 19.76 -2.64 -1.28
CA PHE A 94 20.56 -1.67 -2.05
C PHE A 94 19.99 -0.25 -1.97
N LEU A 95 18.67 -0.10 -2.04
CA LEU A 95 17.99 1.19 -1.86
C LEU A 95 18.30 1.79 -0.48
N GLY A 96 18.20 0.97 0.56
CA GLY A 96 18.50 1.35 1.95
C GLY A 96 19.95 1.75 2.17
N TRP A 97 20.91 1.06 1.55
CA TRP A 97 22.33 1.40 1.73
C TRP A 97 22.75 2.60 0.88
N LEU A 98 22.44 2.60 -0.42
CA LEU A 98 22.97 3.60 -1.35
C LEU A 98 22.14 4.89 -1.38
N PHE A 99 20.81 4.78 -1.41
CA PHE A 99 19.95 5.93 -1.69
C PHE A 99 19.44 6.61 -0.41
N LEU A 100 19.18 5.85 0.65
CA LEU A 100 18.72 6.40 1.93
C LEU A 100 19.66 7.48 2.51
N PRO A 101 21.00 7.30 2.59
CA PRO A 101 21.87 8.36 3.11
C PRO A 101 21.81 9.63 2.27
N VAL A 102 21.70 9.50 0.94
CA VAL A 102 21.55 10.63 0.02
C VAL A 102 20.26 11.39 0.29
N TYR A 103 19.15 10.70 0.54
CA TYR A 103 17.85 11.31 0.83
C TYR A 103 17.83 12.03 2.18
N ILE A 104 18.47 11.46 3.20
CA ILE A 104 18.56 12.07 4.53
C ILE A 104 19.37 13.37 4.48
N VAL A 105 20.55 13.35 3.83
CA VAL A 105 21.43 14.52 3.74
C VAL A 105 20.80 15.65 2.91
N SER A 106 20.08 15.32 1.84
CA SER A 106 19.41 16.31 1.00
C SER A 106 18.12 16.87 1.60
N GLY A 107 17.67 16.36 2.75
CA GLY A 107 16.53 16.88 3.50
C GLY A 107 15.27 17.01 2.65
N ILE A 108 14.99 16.02 1.79
CA ILE A 108 13.82 16.00 0.93
C ILE A 108 12.74 15.10 1.50
N VAL A 109 11.48 15.54 1.38
CA VAL A 109 10.32 14.80 1.90
C VAL A 109 9.61 14.04 0.78
N THR A 110 9.73 14.51 -0.47
CA THR A 110 9.03 13.92 -1.62
C THR A 110 9.96 13.67 -2.80
N MET A 111 9.70 12.62 -3.58
CA MET A 111 10.50 12.28 -4.77
C MET A 111 10.50 13.39 -5.84
N PRO A 112 9.37 14.03 -6.20
CA PRO A 112 9.38 15.16 -7.13
C PRO A 112 10.23 16.34 -6.64
N GLU A 113 10.32 16.52 -5.32
CA GLU A 113 11.17 17.56 -4.73
C GLU A 113 12.67 17.22 -4.81
N TYR A 114 13.03 15.93 -4.72
CA TYR A 114 14.41 15.49 -4.96
C TYR A 114 14.83 15.84 -6.40
N LEU A 115 13.97 15.54 -7.37
CA LEU A 115 14.21 15.86 -8.77
C LEU A 115 14.27 17.37 -9.02
N ARG A 116 13.45 18.17 -8.32
CA ARG A 116 13.55 19.63 -8.33
C ARG A 116 14.91 20.13 -7.85
N LYS A 117 15.42 19.61 -6.73
CA LYS A 117 16.73 20.02 -6.19
C LYS A 117 17.88 19.60 -7.12
N ARG A 118 17.76 18.47 -7.81
CA ARG A 118 18.80 17.95 -8.70
C ARG A 118 18.84 18.59 -10.09
N PHE A 119 17.67 18.81 -10.72
CA PHE A 119 17.59 19.28 -12.11
C PHE A 119 17.19 20.75 -12.24
N GLY A 120 16.74 21.39 -11.15
CA GLY A 120 16.25 22.75 -11.16
C GLY A 120 14.85 22.88 -11.80
N GLY A 121 14.10 23.89 -11.37
CA GLY A 121 12.82 24.26 -12.01
C GLY A 121 11.56 23.73 -11.31
N GLN A 122 10.70 24.66 -10.89
CA GLN A 122 9.41 24.35 -10.27
C GLN A 122 8.44 23.65 -11.24
N ARG A 123 8.55 23.93 -12.54
CA ARG A 123 7.70 23.33 -13.57
C ARG A 123 7.87 21.81 -13.66
N ILE A 124 9.11 21.32 -13.55
CA ILE A 124 9.42 19.88 -13.61
C ILE A 124 8.83 19.16 -12.39
N ARG A 125 8.90 19.76 -11.19
CA ARG A 125 8.27 19.20 -9.98
C ARG A 125 6.77 19.00 -10.16
N VAL A 126 6.08 20.03 -10.64
CA VAL A 126 4.63 20.00 -10.82
C VAL A 126 4.25 18.98 -11.89
N TYR A 127 4.95 18.97 -13.03
CA TYR A 127 4.73 18.00 -14.10
C TYR A 127 4.90 16.56 -13.60
N LEU A 128 6.02 16.24 -12.95
CA LEU A 128 6.29 14.90 -12.44
C LEU A 128 5.32 14.49 -11.34
N ALA A 129 4.92 15.41 -10.47
CA ALA A 129 3.91 15.13 -9.45
C ALA A 129 2.55 14.81 -10.07
N ILE A 130 2.11 15.57 -11.08
CA ILE A 130 0.86 15.31 -11.79
C ILE A 130 0.91 13.96 -12.51
N VAL A 131 1.98 13.69 -13.27
CA VAL A 131 2.14 12.43 -13.98
C VAL A 131 2.18 11.26 -12.99
N ALA A 132 2.92 11.36 -11.90
CA ALA A 132 2.99 10.32 -10.88
C ALA A 132 1.61 10.07 -10.23
N LEU A 133 0.86 11.13 -9.91
CA LEU A 133 -0.49 11.01 -9.36
C LEU A 133 -1.44 10.35 -10.34
N LEU A 134 -1.44 10.77 -11.61
CA LEU A 134 -2.28 10.16 -12.64
C LEU A 134 -1.93 8.67 -12.81
N LEU A 135 -0.65 8.34 -12.96
CA LEU A 135 -0.21 6.95 -13.06
C LEU A 135 -0.64 6.14 -11.83
N TYR A 136 -0.50 6.69 -10.62
CA TYR A 136 -0.87 5.99 -9.39
C TYR A 136 -2.37 5.71 -9.31
N ILE A 137 -3.21 6.68 -9.67
CA ILE A 137 -4.67 6.52 -9.72
C ILE A 137 -5.04 5.46 -10.74
N PHE A 138 -4.56 5.58 -11.98
CA PHE A 138 -4.98 4.68 -13.06
C PHE A 138 -4.43 3.27 -12.94
N THR A 139 -3.23 3.08 -12.40
CA THR A 139 -2.58 1.77 -12.36
C THR A 139 -2.76 1.09 -11.01
N LYS A 140 -2.24 1.71 -9.93
CA LYS A 140 -2.20 1.08 -8.60
C LYS A 140 -3.58 1.03 -7.96
N ILE A 141 -4.22 2.18 -7.79
CA ILE A 141 -5.52 2.26 -7.11
C ILE A 141 -6.58 1.46 -7.88
N SER A 142 -6.64 1.59 -9.21
CA SER A 142 -7.58 0.81 -10.03
C SER A 142 -7.35 -0.70 -9.93
N ALA A 143 -6.10 -1.16 -9.99
CA ALA A 143 -5.81 -2.60 -9.92
C ALA A 143 -6.16 -3.18 -8.54
N ASP A 144 -5.84 -2.45 -7.47
CA ASP A 144 -6.17 -2.87 -6.10
C ASP A 144 -7.68 -2.89 -5.87
N LEU A 145 -8.41 -1.88 -6.38
CA LEU A 145 -9.86 -1.83 -6.28
C LEU A 145 -10.53 -2.94 -7.10
N TYR A 146 -10.04 -3.21 -8.31
CA TYR A 146 -10.53 -4.30 -9.15
C TYR A 146 -10.30 -5.66 -8.51
N ALA A 147 -9.07 -5.93 -8.05
CA ALA A 147 -8.73 -7.16 -7.34
C ALA A 147 -9.60 -7.36 -6.09
N GLY A 148 -9.79 -6.30 -5.29
CA GLY A 148 -10.65 -6.33 -4.12
C GLY A 148 -12.12 -6.61 -4.47
N GLY A 149 -12.64 -6.00 -5.53
CA GLY A 149 -14.00 -6.23 -5.97
C GLY A 149 -14.24 -7.64 -6.52
N VAL A 150 -13.30 -8.20 -7.30
CA VAL A 150 -13.35 -9.59 -7.75
C VAL A 150 -13.37 -10.55 -6.56
N PHE A 151 -12.55 -10.29 -5.54
CA PHE A 151 -12.54 -11.09 -4.32
C PHE A 151 -13.88 -11.03 -3.56
N ILE A 152 -14.49 -9.85 -3.44
CA ILE A 152 -15.80 -9.68 -2.81
C ILE A 152 -16.90 -10.36 -3.64
N GLN A 153 -16.88 -10.23 -4.96
CA GLN A 153 -17.84 -10.89 -5.84
C GLN A 153 -17.73 -12.41 -5.75
N GLN A 154 -16.51 -12.95 -5.75
CA GLN A 154 -16.30 -14.38 -5.58
C GLN A 154 -16.76 -14.85 -4.21
N SER A 155 -16.42 -14.15 -3.12
CA SER A 155 -16.79 -14.58 -1.76
C SER A 155 -18.27 -14.41 -1.42
N MET A 156 -18.90 -13.31 -1.83
CA MET A 156 -20.26 -12.93 -1.39
C MET A 156 -21.33 -13.10 -2.49
N ASN A 157 -20.95 -13.46 -3.73
CA ASN A 157 -21.86 -13.47 -4.90
C ASN A 157 -22.62 -12.16 -5.15
N ILE A 158 -22.15 -11.04 -4.60
CA ILE A 158 -22.74 -9.71 -4.84
C ILE A 158 -22.17 -9.18 -6.15
N SER A 159 -23.04 -8.68 -7.04
CA SER A 159 -22.59 -8.08 -8.31
C SER A 159 -21.74 -6.85 -8.06
N MET A 160 -20.57 -6.80 -8.72
CA MET A 160 -19.62 -5.70 -8.61
C MET A 160 -20.18 -4.38 -9.19
N TYR A 161 -21.22 -4.49 -10.04
CA TYR A 161 -22.01 -3.37 -10.53
C TYR A 161 -23.38 -3.39 -9.85
N PRO A 162 -23.85 -2.28 -9.26
CA PRO A 162 -25.27 -2.10 -9.02
C PRO A 162 -25.94 -2.08 -10.41
N ALA A 163 -26.90 -2.97 -10.61
CA ALA A 163 -27.76 -2.95 -11.79
C ALA A 163 -28.59 -1.66 -11.83
#